data_AF-A0A7C6X0X5-F1
#
_entry.id   AF-A0A7C6X0X5-F1
#
_cell.length_a   1.000
_cell.length_b   1.000
_cell.length_c   1.000
_cell.angle_alpha   90.00
_cell.angle_beta   90.00
_cell.angle_gamma   90.00
#
_symmetry.space_group_name_H-M   'P 1'
#
loop_
_entity.id
_entity.type
_entity.pdbx_description
1 polymer ?
#
loop_
_entity_poly.entity_id
_entity_poly.type
_entity_poly.pdbx_seq_one_letter_code
_entity_poly.pdbx_strand_id
1 'polypeptide(L)'
;MWNPYLYADEHCIFVEERDLPDPLLGLYVATPTIPPTIILCSSLRSDPRLRRCVMAHELGHHETSFGFDFRKHQTTYQDMLKRARVEYKADRWAVRKLISDDDLWRLVMRRGDITHDDVCAYFDVTPQYACLRMQILLEDYYCEKLRIRGDKNRIIFSLPKPRKGRRRNVKIKTAG
;
A
#
# COMPACT_ATOMS: atom_id res chain seq x y z
N MET A 1 9.27 -1.93 10.38
CA MET A 1 8.59 -2.03 9.07
C MET A 1 8.06 -3.46 8.94
N TRP A 2 6.85 -3.66 8.42
CA TRP A 2 6.23 -4.99 8.33
C TRP A 2 7.01 -5.92 7.39
N ASN A 3 7.14 -7.19 7.80
CA ASN A 3 7.85 -8.24 7.06
C ASN A 3 6.84 -9.29 6.55
N PRO A 4 6.64 -9.43 5.23
CA PRO A 4 5.68 -10.38 4.69
C PRO A 4 6.03 -11.85 4.97
N TYR A 5 7.32 -12.19 5.11
CA TYR A 5 7.72 -13.57 5.37
C TYR A 5 7.40 -14.02 6.79
N LEU A 6 7.55 -13.12 7.78
CA LEU A 6 7.13 -13.42 9.16
C LEU A 6 5.62 -13.57 9.24
N TYR A 7 4.86 -12.72 8.54
CA TYR A 7 3.41 -12.86 8.48
C TYR A 7 2.98 -14.20 7.88
N ALA A 8 3.64 -14.65 6.80
CA ALA A 8 3.35 -15.94 6.19
C ALA A 8 3.58 -17.09 7.19
N ASP A 9 4.71 -17.07 7.91
CA ASP A 9 5.06 -18.06 8.93
C ASP A 9 4.03 -18.10 10.07
N GLU A 10 3.69 -16.93 10.63
CA GLU A 10 2.68 -16.79 11.70
C GLU A 10 1.28 -17.29 11.29
N HIS A 11 0.97 -17.24 10.00
CA HIS A 11 -0.31 -17.66 9.43
C HIS A 11 -0.27 -19.06 8.78
N CYS A 12 0.81 -19.82 8.97
CA CYS A 12 0.99 -21.16 8.40
C CYS A 12 0.85 -21.19 6.87
N ILE A 13 1.33 -20.15 6.20
CA ILE A 13 1.37 -20.03 4.74
C ILE A 13 2.75 -20.45 4.26
N PHE A 14 2.80 -21.52 3.47
CA PHE A 14 4.04 -22.02 2.91
C PHE A 14 4.56 -21.08 1.82
N VAL A 15 5.88 -20.91 1.75
CA VAL A 15 6.52 -20.11 0.70
C VAL A 15 7.49 -20.99 -0.06
N GLU A 16 7.20 -21.21 -1.33
CA GLU A 16 8.04 -21.96 -2.25
C GLU A 16 8.60 -21.05 -3.33
N GLU A 17 9.67 -21.51 -3.97
CA GLU A 17 10.21 -20.86 -5.15
C GLU A 17 10.29 -21.86 -6.30
N ARG A 18 9.77 -21.46 -7.46
CA ARG A 18 9.75 -22.27 -8.68
C ARG A 18 9.81 -21.36 -9.90
N ASP A 19 10.18 -21.92 -11.04
CA ASP A 19 10.00 -21.22 -12.31
C ASP A 19 8.51 -21.18 -12.65
N LEU A 20 8.00 -19.97 -12.85
CA LEU A 20 6.62 -19.72 -13.24
C LEU A 20 6.59 -19.31 -14.72
N PRO A 21 5.51 -19.66 -15.46
CA PRO A 21 5.38 -19.23 -16.83
C PRO A 21 5.26 -17.71 -16.91
N ASP A 22 5.97 -17.09 -17.86
CA ASP A 22 5.84 -15.67 -18.10
C ASP A 22 4.38 -15.28 -18.41
N PRO A 23 3.88 -14.15 -17.88
CA PRO A 23 4.59 -13.13 -17.09
C PRO A 23 4.42 -13.27 -15.56
N LEU A 24 4.11 -14.46 -15.02
CA LEU A 24 3.81 -14.61 -13.59
C LEU A 24 5.09 -14.50 -12.74
N LEU A 25 5.06 -13.60 -11.76
CA LEU A 25 6.11 -13.44 -10.76
C LEU A 25 5.77 -14.10 -9.42
N GLY A 26 4.48 -14.30 -9.15
CA GLY A 26 3.96 -14.91 -7.93
C GLY A 26 2.67 -15.67 -8.22
N LEU A 27 2.35 -16.61 -7.35
CA LEU A 27 1.07 -17.31 -7.34
C LEU A 27 0.72 -17.80 -5.94
N TYR A 28 -0.39 -17.32 -5.41
CA TYR A 28 -1.05 -17.89 -4.25
C TYR A 28 -1.99 -19.05 -4.63
N VAL A 29 -1.86 -20.17 -3.92
CA VAL A 29 -2.69 -21.37 -4.08
C VAL A 29 -3.17 -21.84 -2.72
N ALA A 30 -4.48 -22.03 -2.58
CA ALA A 30 -5.08 -22.76 -1.47
C ALA A 30 -6.24 -23.60 -1.97
N THR A 31 -6.19 -24.89 -1.70
CA THR A 31 -7.19 -25.86 -2.15
C THR A 31 -7.43 -26.86 -1.02
N PRO A 32 -8.49 -27.68 -1.06
CA PRO A 32 -8.67 -28.73 -0.07
C PRO A 32 -7.50 -29.72 0.04
N THR A 33 -6.66 -29.83 -0.99
CA THR A 33 -5.52 -30.76 -1.05
C THR A 33 -4.15 -30.08 -0.94
N ILE A 34 -4.10 -28.75 -1.05
CA ILE A 34 -2.87 -27.97 -1.03
C ILE A 34 -3.03 -26.91 0.07
N PRO A 35 -2.21 -26.96 1.14
CA PRO A 35 -2.28 -25.94 2.18
C PRO A 35 -1.97 -24.56 1.56
N PRO A 36 -2.39 -23.45 2.19
CA PRO A 36 -2.08 -22.11 1.70
C PRO A 36 -0.59 -21.98 1.37
N THR A 37 -0.29 -21.77 0.11
CA THR A 37 1.07 -21.77 -0.43
C THR A 37 1.23 -20.60 -1.37
N ILE A 38 2.31 -19.84 -1.20
CA ILE A 38 2.76 -18.80 -2.11
C ILE A 38 3.97 -19.34 -2.87
N ILE A 39 3.89 -19.30 -4.19
CA ILE A 39 4.98 -19.67 -5.09
C ILE A 39 5.54 -18.38 -5.67
N LEU A 40 6.83 -18.11 -5.45
CA LEU A 40 7.53 -16.98 -6.04
C LEU A 40 8.39 -17.43 -7.22
N CYS A 41 8.43 -16.63 -8.28
CA CYS A 41 9.29 -16.88 -9.43
C CYS A 41 10.77 -16.72 -9.04
N SER A 42 11.61 -17.65 -9.48
CA SER A 42 13.06 -17.64 -9.20
C SER A 42 13.77 -16.39 -9.71
N SER A 43 13.27 -15.78 -10.79
CA SER A 43 13.77 -14.53 -11.38
C SER A 43 13.74 -13.36 -10.39
N LEU A 44 12.87 -13.40 -9.37
CA LEU A 44 12.78 -12.36 -8.35
C LEU A 44 14.01 -12.30 -7.42
N ARG A 45 14.91 -13.29 -7.44
CA ARG A 45 16.14 -13.26 -6.62
C ARG A 45 17.04 -12.06 -6.93
N SER A 46 17.04 -11.59 -8.18
CA SER A 46 17.85 -10.43 -8.59
C SER A 46 17.26 -9.09 -8.16
N ASP A 47 15.99 -9.05 -7.73
CA ASP A 47 15.32 -7.83 -7.29
C ASP A 47 14.56 -8.07 -5.96
N PRO A 48 15.25 -7.94 -4.81
CA PRO A 48 14.66 -8.15 -3.50
C PRO A 48 13.48 -7.22 -3.19
N ARG A 49 13.49 -5.99 -3.73
CA ARG A 49 12.42 -5.01 -3.56
C ARG A 49 11.16 -5.47 -4.29
N LEU A 50 11.30 -5.83 -5.55
CA LEU A 50 10.18 -6.38 -6.33
C LEU A 50 9.68 -7.68 -5.69
N ARG A 51 10.58 -8.57 -5.26
CA ARG A 51 10.24 -9.82 -4.57
C ARG A 51 9.38 -9.56 -3.33
N ARG A 52 9.75 -8.56 -2.52
CA ARG A 52 9.01 -8.16 -1.33
C ARG A 52 7.61 -7.66 -1.67
N CYS A 53 7.48 -6.84 -2.71
CA CYS A 53 6.18 -6.36 -3.21
C CYS A 53 5.30 -7.51 -3.71
N VAL A 54 5.84 -8.41 -4.53
CA VAL A 54 5.11 -9.60 -5.03
C VAL A 54 4.69 -10.50 -3.88
N MET A 55 5.57 -10.80 -2.93
CA MET A 55 5.21 -11.60 -1.75
C MET A 55 4.04 -10.99 -0.96
N ALA A 56 4.03 -9.66 -0.78
CA ALA A 56 2.93 -8.97 -0.12
C ALA A 56 1.62 -9.02 -0.93
N HIS A 57 1.71 -8.97 -2.27
CA HIS A 57 0.56 -9.14 -3.16
C HIS A 57 -0.10 -10.51 -2.97
N GLU A 58 0.70 -11.58 -2.98
CA GLU A 58 0.20 -12.95 -2.84
C GLU A 58 -0.43 -13.19 -1.46
N LEU A 59 0.10 -12.58 -0.40
CA LEU A 59 -0.56 -12.53 0.90
C LEU A 59 -1.88 -11.76 0.84
N GLY A 60 -1.95 -10.68 0.06
CA GLY A 60 -3.20 -9.98 -0.23
C GLY A 60 -4.24 -10.89 -0.88
N HIS A 61 -3.83 -11.82 -1.75
CA HIS A 61 -4.75 -12.82 -2.29
C HIS A 61 -5.28 -13.77 -1.22
N HIS A 62 -4.42 -14.28 -0.34
CA HIS A 62 -4.84 -15.11 0.81
C HIS A 62 -5.95 -14.43 1.63
N GLU A 63 -5.77 -13.13 1.92
CA GLU A 63 -6.66 -12.38 2.81
C GLU A 63 -7.97 -11.93 2.13
N THR A 64 -7.92 -11.64 0.83
CA THR A 64 -9.01 -10.90 0.17
C THR A 64 -9.76 -11.68 -0.91
N SER A 65 -9.27 -12.86 -1.32
CA SER A 65 -9.77 -13.60 -2.49
C SER A 65 -10.61 -14.83 -2.14
N PHE A 66 -11.10 -14.96 -0.90
CA PHE A 66 -11.92 -16.11 -0.50
C PHE A 66 -13.13 -16.28 -1.42
N GLY A 67 -13.27 -17.47 -2.02
CA GLY A 67 -14.35 -17.81 -2.95
C GLY A 67 -14.13 -17.40 -4.41
N PHE A 68 -12.97 -16.84 -4.78
CA PHE A 68 -12.62 -16.59 -6.17
C PHE A 68 -11.83 -17.77 -6.77
N ASP A 69 -12.36 -18.34 -7.86
CA ASP A 69 -11.73 -19.47 -8.55
C ASP A 69 -10.96 -18.98 -9.79
N PHE A 70 -9.64 -18.84 -9.65
CA PHE A 70 -8.74 -18.46 -10.73
C PHE A 70 -8.59 -19.52 -11.84
N ARG A 71 -9.14 -20.74 -11.66
CA ARG A 71 -9.04 -21.84 -12.64
C ARG A 71 -10.07 -21.74 -13.76
N LYS A 72 -11.11 -20.90 -13.59
CA LYS A 72 -12.09 -20.68 -14.65
C LYS A 72 -11.43 -19.93 -15.80
N HIS A 73 -11.55 -20.50 -17.00
CA HIS A 73 -11.10 -19.82 -18.21
C HIS A 73 -11.83 -18.48 -18.32
N GLN A 74 -11.07 -17.39 -18.40
CA GLN A 74 -11.58 -16.03 -18.51
C GLN A 74 -12.01 -15.78 -19.95
N THR A 75 -13.15 -16.35 -20.34
CA THR A 75 -13.66 -16.23 -21.71
C THR A 75 -14.56 -15.01 -21.91
N THR A 76 -15.02 -14.39 -20.82
CA THR A 76 -15.94 -13.25 -20.88
C THR A 76 -15.34 -11.97 -20.29
N TYR A 77 -15.83 -10.81 -20.77
CA TYR A 77 -15.49 -9.50 -20.21
C TYR A 77 -15.80 -9.40 -18.70
N GLN A 78 -16.87 -10.06 -18.25
CA GLN A 78 -17.22 -10.10 -16.82
C GLN A 78 -16.16 -10.82 -15.99
N ASP A 79 -15.53 -11.87 -16.53
CA ASP A 79 -14.46 -12.58 -15.84
C ASP A 79 -13.19 -11.73 -15.76
N MET A 80 -12.88 -10.97 -16.82
CA MET A 80 -11.78 -10.00 -16.81
C MET A 80 -12.00 -8.91 -15.74
N LEU A 81 -13.21 -8.35 -15.62
CA LEU A 81 -13.54 -7.37 -14.60
C LEU A 81 -13.45 -7.94 -13.17
N LYS A 82 -13.91 -9.17 -12.96
CA LYS A 82 -13.82 -9.81 -11.65
C LYS A 82 -12.37 -10.04 -11.26
N ARG A 83 -11.53 -10.53 -12.18
CA ARG A 83 -10.09 -10.66 -11.95
C ARG A 83 -9.47 -9.32 -11.59
N ALA A 84 -9.68 -8.28 -12.40
CA ALA A 84 -9.12 -6.96 -12.13
C ALA A 84 -9.49 -6.44 -10.73
N ARG A 85 -10.71 -6.71 -10.24
CA ARG A 85 -11.12 -6.36 -8.87
C ARG A 85 -10.37 -7.15 -7.80
N VAL A 86 -10.09 -8.43 -8.05
CA VAL A 86 -9.35 -9.29 -7.11
C VAL A 86 -7.88 -8.88 -7.05
N GLU A 87 -7.23 -8.67 -8.19
CA GLU A 87 -5.85 -8.13 -8.27
C GLU A 87 -5.76 -6.79 -7.51
N TYR A 88 -6.72 -5.89 -7.77
CA TYR A 88 -6.74 -4.57 -7.13
C TYR A 88 -6.95 -4.65 -5.61
N LYS A 89 -7.75 -5.61 -5.11
CA LYS A 89 -7.91 -5.84 -3.68
C LYS A 89 -6.62 -6.35 -3.03
N ALA A 90 -5.94 -7.29 -3.68
CA ALA A 90 -4.65 -7.81 -3.23
C ALA A 90 -3.60 -6.68 -3.18
N ASP A 91 -3.50 -5.86 -4.22
CA ASP A 91 -2.63 -4.68 -4.25
C ASP A 91 -2.95 -3.67 -3.14
N ARG A 92 -4.24 -3.31 -2.94
CA ARG A 92 -4.65 -2.40 -1.86
C ARG A 92 -4.29 -2.95 -0.49
N TRP A 93 -4.45 -4.26 -0.27
CA TRP A 93 -4.05 -4.89 0.99
C TRP A 93 -2.53 -4.81 1.17
N ALA A 94 -1.77 -5.20 0.14
CA ALA A 94 -0.32 -5.25 0.17
C ALA A 94 0.30 -3.88 0.46
N VAL A 95 -0.11 -2.83 -0.25
CA VAL A 95 0.47 -1.50 -0.05
C VAL A 95 0.18 -0.93 1.34
N ARG A 96 -0.98 -1.21 1.93
CA ARG A 96 -1.32 -0.76 3.29
C ARG A 96 -0.49 -1.47 4.36
N LYS A 97 -0.11 -2.72 4.12
CA LYS A 97 0.79 -3.47 5.01
C LYS A 97 2.24 -3.03 4.87
N LEU A 98 2.72 -2.87 3.64
CA LEU A 98 4.10 -2.45 3.36
C LEU A 98 4.36 -1.00 3.77
N ILE A 99 3.35 -0.13 3.60
CA ILE A 99 3.41 1.30 3.88
C ILE A 99 2.26 1.66 4.83
N SER A 100 2.53 1.58 6.13
CA SER A 100 1.53 1.88 7.15
C SER A 100 1.10 3.35 7.11
N ASP A 101 -0.14 3.62 7.51
CA ASP A 101 -0.68 4.98 7.59
C ASP A 101 0.19 5.85 8.51
N ASP A 102 0.55 5.33 9.69
CA ASP A 102 1.38 6.03 10.66
C ASP A 102 2.77 6.40 10.12
N ASP A 103 3.45 5.45 9.45
CA ASP A 103 4.76 5.70 8.88
C ASP A 103 4.71 6.71 7.73
N LEU A 104 3.71 6.57 6.83
CA LEU A 104 3.55 7.48 5.71
C LEU A 104 3.23 8.89 6.21
N TRP A 105 2.38 9.00 7.23
CA TRP A 105 2.07 10.27 7.88
C TRP A 105 3.31 10.90 8.51
N ARG A 106 4.12 10.13 9.23
CA ARG A 106 5.39 10.62 9.78
C ARG A 106 6.30 11.17 8.68
N LEU A 107 6.40 10.47 7.55
CA LEU A 107 7.20 10.91 6.41
C LEU A 107 6.67 12.24 5.83
N VAL A 108 5.35 12.32 5.57
CA VAL A 108 4.67 13.53 5.08
C VAL A 108 4.87 14.71 6.05
N MET A 109 4.65 14.52 7.35
CA MET A 109 4.83 15.57 8.35
C MET A 109 6.28 16.08 8.43
N ARG A 110 7.26 15.17 8.33
CA ARG A 110 8.68 15.51 8.45
C ARG A 110 9.19 16.31 7.26
N ARG A 111 8.75 15.97 6.05
CA ARG A 111 9.25 16.60 4.81
C ARG A 111 8.38 17.74 4.31
N GLY A 112 7.07 17.72 4.58
CA GLY A 112 6.11 18.70 4.08
C GLY A 112 5.78 18.59 2.59
N ASP A 113 6.64 17.96 1.80
CA ASP A 113 6.49 17.67 0.38
C ASP A 113 7.24 16.37 0.07
N ILE A 114 6.53 15.38 -0.46
CA ILE A 114 7.08 14.05 -0.75
C ILE A 114 6.71 13.62 -2.16
N THR A 115 7.65 12.96 -2.84
CA THR A 115 7.39 12.29 -4.13
C THR A 115 7.23 10.79 -3.95
N HIS A 116 6.74 10.10 -4.97
CA HIS A 116 6.73 8.64 -4.98
C HIS A 116 8.14 8.04 -4.86
N ASP A 117 9.18 8.72 -5.40
CA ASP A 117 10.59 8.31 -5.21
C ASP A 117 10.99 8.34 -3.74
N ASP A 118 10.55 9.35 -2.99
CA ASP A 118 10.79 9.41 -1.54
C ASP A 118 10.13 8.25 -0.81
N VAL A 119 8.92 7.87 -1.22
CA VAL A 119 8.20 6.72 -0.66
C VAL A 119 8.90 5.41 -1.03
N CYS A 120 9.33 5.23 -2.29
CA CYS A 120 10.10 4.07 -2.73
C CYS A 120 11.37 3.90 -1.90
N ALA A 121 12.14 4.98 -1.74
CA ALA A 121 13.40 4.96 -0.99
C ALA A 121 13.18 4.69 0.50
N TYR A 122 12.14 5.27 1.10
CA TYR A 122 11.88 5.14 2.54
C TYR A 122 11.30 3.77 2.93
N PHE A 123 10.40 3.22 2.11
CA PHE A 123 9.67 1.99 2.42
C PHE A 123 10.21 0.74 1.72
N ASP A 124 11.21 0.91 0.87
CA ASP A 124 11.78 -0.12 0.01
C ASP A 124 10.69 -0.89 -0.77
N VAL A 125 9.98 -0.12 -1.61
CA VAL A 125 8.90 -0.61 -2.48
C VAL A 125 9.09 -0.15 -3.92
N THR A 126 8.40 -0.78 -4.85
CA THR A 126 8.38 -0.37 -6.26
C THR A 126 7.61 0.94 -6.48
N PRO A 127 7.89 1.68 -7.57
CA PRO A 127 7.15 2.89 -7.93
C PRO A 127 5.64 2.69 -8.02
N GLN A 128 5.20 1.55 -8.56
CA GLN A 128 3.79 1.21 -8.67
C GLN A 128 3.12 1.18 -7.28
N TYR A 129 3.79 0.59 -6.29
CA TYR A 129 3.28 0.45 -4.93
C TYR A 129 3.28 1.78 -4.18
N ALA A 130 4.34 2.58 -4.34
CA ALA A 130 4.39 3.94 -3.81
C ALA A 130 3.24 4.79 -4.36
N CYS A 131 3.07 4.82 -5.69
CA CYS A 131 2.01 5.58 -6.35
C CYS A 131 0.61 5.15 -5.90
N LEU A 132 0.34 3.84 -5.85
CA LEU A 132 -0.95 3.32 -5.39
C LEU A 132 -1.21 3.72 -3.93
N ARG A 133 -0.21 3.59 -3.06
CA ARG A 133 -0.38 3.98 -1.66
C ARG A 133 -0.65 5.46 -1.48
N MET A 134 0.05 6.32 -2.23
CA MET A 134 -0.15 7.77 -2.23
C MET A 134 -1.57 8.11 -2.68
N GLN A 135 -2.06 7.45 -3.73
CA GLN A 135 -3.44 7.60 -4.18
C GLN A 135 -4.45 7.19 -3.08
N ILE A 136 -4.25 6.04 -2.43
CA ILE A 136 -5.12 5.57 -1.33
C ILE A 136 -5.13 6.58 -0.17
N LEU A 137 -3.98 7.17 0.17
CA LEU A 137 -3.93 8.21 1.19
C LEU A 137 -4.82 9.41 0.80
N LEU A 138 -4.74 9.87 -0.45
CA LEU A 138 -5.55 10.98 -0.91
C LEU A 138 -7.05 10.64 -0.91
N GLU A 139 -7.42 9.41 -1.26
CA GLU A 139 -8.80 8.92 -1.20
C GLU A 139 -9.34 8.90 0.25
N ASP A 140 -8.57 8.35 1.19
CA ASP A 140 -8.98 8.19 2.58
C ASP A 140 -9.09 9.55 3.32
N TYR A 141 -8.26 10.53 2.93
CA TYR A 141 -8.17 11.84 3.58
C TYR A 141 -8.76 13.00 2.75
N TYR A 142 -9.57 12.68 1.73
CA TYR A 142 -10.23 13.66 0.87
C TYR A 142 -11.23 14.57 1.63
N CYS A 143 -11.64 14.20 2.86
CA CYS A 143 -12.65 14.92 3.63
C CYS A 143 -12.08 15.67 4.86
N GLU A 144 -12.10 17.00 4.77
CA GLU A 144 -12.08 18.04 5.81
C GLU A 144 -11.36 17.76 7.15
N LYS A 145 -10.05 18.03 7.19
CA LYS A 145 -9.33 18.67 8.35
C LYS A 145 -7.82 18.80 8.13
N LEU A 146 -7.25 18.12 7.14
CA LEU A 146 -5.82 18.14 6.82
C LEU A 146 -5.61 18.75 5.43
N ARG A 147 -4.69 19.72 5.28
CA ARG A 147 -4.40 20.37 3.98
C ARG A 147 -3.41 19.52 3.17
N ILE A 148 -3.70 18.24 2.98
CA ILE A 148 -2.98 17.42 1.99
C ILE A 148 -3.50 17.79 0.61
N ARG A 149 -2.61 18.00 -0.35
CA ARG A 149 -2.94 18.14 -1.78
C ARG A 149 -1.91 17.39 -2.59
N GLY A 150 -2.29 16.95 -3.79
CA GLY A 150 -1.36 16.26 -4.67
C GLY A 150 -2.05 15.24 -5.55
N ASP A 151 -1.24 14.33 -6.07
CA ASP A 151 -1.64 13.18 -6.86
C ASP A 151 -0.81 11.94 -6.49
N LYS A 152 -0.92 10.88 -7.29
CA LYS A 152 -0.16 9.64 -7.11
C LYS A 152 1.37 9.80 -7.16
N ASN A 153 1.89 10.88 -7.73
CA ASN A 153 3.32 11.11 -7.92
C ASN A 153 3.93 12.03 -6.87
N ARG A 154 3.13 12.94 -6.28
CA ARG A 154 3.58 13.94 -5.31
C ARG A 154 2.48 14.33 -4.33
N ILE A 155 2.83 14.37 -3.05
CA ILE A 155 1.95 14.80 -1.96
C ILE A 155 2.59 15.97 -1.24
N ILE A 156 1.82 17.06 -1.12
CA ILE A 156 2.19 18.28 -0.40
C ILE A 156 1.31 18.40 0.84
N PHE A 157 1.95 18.63 1.97
CA PHE A 157 1.29 18.92 3.24
C PHE A 157 1.60 20.32 3.72
N SER A 158 0.56 21.04 4.14
CA SER A 158 0.71 22.37 4.75
C SER A 158 0.03 22.43 6.11
N LEU A 159 0.78 22.84 7.14
CA LEU A 159 0.19 23.16 8.44
C LEU A 159 -0.74 24.38 8.30
N PRO A 160 -1.82 24.47 9.10
CA PRO A 160 -2.60 25.70 9.17
C PRO A 160 -1.69 26.85 9.58
N LYS A 161 -1.76 27.99 8.88
CA LYS A 161 -1.12 29.22 9.36
C LYS A 161 -1.72 29.52 10.75
N PRO A 162 -0.90 29.84 11.77
CA PRO A 162 -1.44 30.25 13.06
C PRO A 162 -2.41 31.40 12.82
N ARG A 163 -3.64 31.30 13.36
CA ARG A 163 -4.60 32.41 13.31
C ARG A 163 -3.88 33.63 13.87
N LYS A 164 -3.68 34.68 13.07
CA LYS A 164 -3.16 35.96 13.56
C LYS A 164 -4.04 36.36 14.74
N GLY A 165 -3.48 36.32 15.95
CA GLY A 165 -4.20 36.70 17.15
C GLY A 165 -4.75 38.11 16.99
N ARG A 166 -6.05 38.28 17.22
CA ARG A 166 -6.65 39.60 17.48
C ARG A 166 -5.92 40.12 18.72
N ARG A 167 -4.94 41.03 18.55
CA ARG A 167 -4.40 41.80 19.68
C ARG A 167 -5.59 42.54 20.29
N ARG A 168 -6.15 42.04 21.38
CA ARG A 168 -7.04 42.85 22.23
C ARG A 168 -6.13 43.88 22.87
N ASN A 169 -6.18 45.12 22.38
CA ASN A 169 -5.65 46.25 23.11
C ASN A 169 -6.46 46.40 24.40
N VAL A 170 -5.96 45.82 25.49
CA VAL A 170 -6.47 46.11 26.82
C VAL A 170 -5.95 47.49 27.19
N LYS A 171 -6.78 48.53 27.01
CA LYS A 171 -6.53 49.83 27.64
C LYS A 171 -6.70 49.64 29.14
N ILE A 172 -5.61 49.58 29.88
CA ILE A 172 -5.62 49.73 31.33
C ILE A 172 -6.00 51.19 31.58
N LYS A 173 -7.23 51.43 32.08
CA LYS A 173 -7.59 52.71 32.67
C LYS A 173 -7.06 52.69 34.11
N THR A 174 -5.99 53.43 34.36
CA THR A 174 -5.64 53.89 35.71
C THR A 174 -6.68 54.92 36.15
N ALA A 175 -7.43 54.62 37.20
CA ALA A 175 -8.20 55.61 37.95
C ALA A 175 -7.37 56.00 39.17
N GLY A 176 -7.16 57.31 39.33
CA GLY A 176 -6.65 57.91 40.56
C GLY A 176 -7.74 58.11 41.60
#